data_AF-A0A386HP15-F1
#
_entry.id   AF-A0A386HP15-F1
#
_cell.length_a   1.000
_cell.length_b   1.000
_cell.length_c   1.000
_cell.angle_alpha   90.00
_cell.angle_beta   90.00
_cell.angle_gamma   90.00
#
_symmetry.space_group_name_H-M   'P 1'
#
loop_
_entity.id
_entity.type
_entity.pdbx_description
1 polymer ?
#
loop_
_entity_poly.entity_id
_entity_poly.type
_entity_poly.pdbx_seq_one_letter_code
_entity_poly.pdbx_strand_id
1 'polypeptide(L)'
;MRRVIYFFSGLMVSIFFLVTSQVMAQSNVYPGTDAAYASVINKRSEKIVEKLHIANSAKAAKVQTIIATQYFDLNQVYILRDKELKALKENSNLSKDAKTDSLKAIQNRVDLAVNKLHHNYIKTLQANLNNKQVDGVKDGMTYSVLEVTYNAYMQMLPDLTEVQKKQIMDWLIEAREHAMDAGSSEKKHAWFGKYKGRINNYLSKAGINMKQAEDDWKARIEAEKNKKS
;
A
#
# COMPACT_ATOMS: atom_id res chain seq x y z
N MET A 1 3.00 68.28 64.46
CA MET A 1 1.63 67.93 64.02
C MET A 1 1.68 66.63 63.21
N ARG A 2 0.67 65.79 63.40
CA ARG A 2 0.50 64.42 62.89
C ARG A 2 0.68 64.28 61.37
N ARG A 3 1.29 63.17 60.90
CA ARG A 3 0.62 62.04 60.21
C ARG A 3 1.62 61.02 59.64
N VAL A 4 1.37 59.76 59.94
CA VAL A 4 1.97 58.53 59.39
C VAL A 4 1.28 58.21 58.06
N ILE A 5 2.03 57.84 57.00
CA ILE A 5 1.54 57.00 55.89
C ILE A 5 2.66 56.08 55.38
N TYR A 6 2.42 54.77 55.43
CA TYR A 6 3.18 53.69 54.79
C TYR A 6 2.68 53.48 53.36
N PHE A 7 3.55 53.18 52.39
CA PHE A 7 3.22 52.38 51.18
C PHE A 7 4.52 51.74 50.65
N PHE A 8 4.74 50.45 50.90
CA PHE A 8 4.37 49.28 50.08
C PHE A 8 5.35 48.98 48.93
N SER A 9 6.05 47.86 49.14
CA SER A 9 6.88 47.09 48.22
C SER A 9 6.16 46.68 46.93
N GLY A 10 6.86 46.81 45.79
CA GLY A 10 6.45 46.23 44.50
C GLY A 10 7.61 45.50 43.84
N LEU A 11 7.72 44.20 44.14
CA LEU A 11 8.61 43.24 43.49
C LEU A 11 8.09 42.96 42.06
N MET A 12 8.83 43.38 41.04
CA MET A 12 8.53 43.15 39.62
C MET A 12 8.98 41.75 39.20
N VAL A 13 8.08 40.76 39.31
CA VAL A 13 8.28 39.41 38.75
C VAL A 13 7.88 39.43 37.28
N SER A 14 8.87 39.36 36.38
CA SER A 14 8.66 39.17 34.94
C SER A 14 8.31 37.72 34.64
N ILE A 15 7.08 37.48 34.19
CA ILE A 15 6.61 36.19 33.69
C ILE A 15 7.05 36.04 32.22
N PHE A 16 8.02 35.16 31.98
CA PHE A 16 8.37 34.70 30.64
C PHE A 16 7.27 33.75 30.14
N PHE A 17 6.41 34.24 29.23
CA PHE A 17 5.50 33.38 28.46
C PHE A 17 6.31 32.59 27.43
N LEU A 18 6.57 31.31 27.72
CA LEU A 18 7.03 30.35 26.71
C LEU A 18 5.86 30.05 25.77
N VAL A 19 5.88 30.66 24.58
CA VAL A 19 4.99 30.31 23.48
C VAL A 19 5.52 29.01 22.86
N THR A 20 4.94 27.88 23.23
CA THR A 20 5.18 26.61 22.55
C THR A 20 4.39 26.61 21.25
N SER A 21 5.08 26.80 20.12
CA SER A 21 4.47 26.68 18.80
C SER A 21 4.11 25.22 18.56
N GLN A 22 2.83 24.88 18.67
CA GLN A 22 2.32 23.62 18.12
C GLN A 22 2.43 23.71 16.60
N VAL A 23 3.39 23.00 16.02
CA VAL A 23 3.45 22.79 14.57
C VAL A 23 2.28 21.89 14.20
N MET A 24 1.20 22.50 13.71
CA MET A 24 0.14 21.75 13.03
C MET A 24 0.76 21.12 11.79
N ALA A 25 0.80 19.79 11.75
CA ALA A 25 1.17 19.05 10.55
C ALA A 25 0.26 19.50 9.40
N GLN A 26 0.81 20.23 8.44
CA GLN A 26 0.09 20.59 7.22
C GLN A 26 -0.26 19.29 6.50
N SER A 27 -1.55 18.95 6.46
CA SER A 27 -2.02 17.95 5.52
C SER A 27 -1.71 18.48 4.13
N ASN A 28 -0.85 17.78 3.39
CA ASN A 28 -0.71 18.00 1.96
C ASN A 28 -2.07 17.62 1.33
N VAL A 29 -2.96 18.60 1.17
CA VAL A 29 -4.26 18.41 0.53
C VAL A 29 -4.01 18.33 -0.97
N TYR A 30 -4.02 17.11 -1.52
CA TYR A 30 -3.97 16.92 -2.96
C TYR A 30 -5.25 17.53 -3.59
N PRO A 31 -5.13 18.43 -4.59
CA PRO A 31 -6.28 19.17 -5.13
C PRO A 31 -7.44 18.26 -5.54
N GLY A 32 -8.66 18.61 -5.13
CA GLY A 32 -9.88 17.86 -5.48
C GLY A 32 -10.09 16.55 -4.71
N THR A 33 -9.32 16.31 -3.64
CA THR A 33 -9.44 15.11 -2.80
C THR A 33 -10.13 15.45 -1.47
N ASP A 34 -11.05 14.58 -1.03
CA ASP A 34 -11.68 14.70 0.28
C ASP A 34 -10.64 14.68 1.43
N ALA A 35 -10.84 15.54 2.43
CA ALA A 35 -9.89 15.73 3.52
C ALA A 35 -9.71 14.47 4.39
N ALA A 36 -10.77 13.68 4.60
CA ALA A 36 -10.69 12.44 5.36
C ALA A 36 -9.88 11.38 4.59
N TYR A 37 -10.10 11.25 3.29
CA TYR A 37 -9.29 10.38 2.43
C TYR A 37 -7.81 10.80 2.41
N ALA A 38 -7.52 12.10 2.26
CA ALA A 38 -6.16 12.62 2.28
C ALA A 38 -5.44 12.28 3.59
N SER A 39 -6.12 12.40 4.73
CA SER A 39 -5.58 12.01 6.05
C SER A 39 -5.22 10.52 6.12
N VAL A 40 -6.11 9.64 5.63
CA VAL A 40 -5.87 8.19 5.60
C VAL A 40 -4.66 7.84 4.73
N ILE A 41 -4.53 8.43 3.55
CA ILE A 41 -3.41 8.17 2.63
C ILE A 41 -2.10 8.71 3.19
N ASN A 42 -2.09 9.90 3.79
CA ASN A 42 -0.89 10.45 4.42
C ASN A 42 -0.40 9.55 5.57
N LYS A 43 -1.30 9.13 6.47
CA LYS A 43 -0.96 8.22 7.58
C LYS A 43 -0.52 6.85 7.10
N ARG A 44 -1.10 6.34 6.02
CA ARG A 44 -0.66 5.08 5.40
C ARG A 44 0.76 5.21 4.84
N SER A 45 1.04 6.30 4.14
CA SER A 45 2.33 6.56 3.51
C SER A 45 3.42 6.76 4.57
N GLU A 46 3.11 7.49 5.65
CA GLU A 46 3.96 7.63 6.84
C GLU A 46 4.37 6.26 7.40
N LYS A 47 3.40 5.39 7.71
CA LYS A 47 3.65 4.04 8.22
C LYS A 47 4.50 3.16 7.31
N ILE A 48 4.43 3.36 5.99
CA ILE A 48 5.29 2.67 5.04
C ILE A 48 6.72 3.18 5.19
N VAL A 49 6.91 4.51 5.22
CA VAL A 49 8.24 5.14 5.33
C VAL A 49 8.92 4.84 6.66
N GLU A 50 8.18 4.80 7.77
CA GLU A 50 8.70 4.43 9.09
C GLU A 50 9.44 3.08 9.06
N LYS A 51 8.90 2.09 8.34
CA LYS A 51 9.49 0.76 8.20
C LYS A 51 10.74 0.71 7.32
N LEU A 52 11.02 1.76 6.54
CA LEU A 52 12.20 1.83 5.68
C LEU A 52 13.45 2.33 6.41
N HIS A 53 13.30 2.80 7.65
CA HIS A 53 14.38 3.31 8.50
C HIS A 53 15.30 4.32 7.79
N ILE A 54 14.69 5.28 7.08
CA ILE A 54 15.43 6.34 6.37
C ILE A 54 15.96 7.35 7.39
N ALA A 55 17.28 7.38 7.61
CA ALA A 55 17.91 8.25 8.60
C ALA A 55 17.73 9.75 8.33
N ASN A 56 17.71 10.16 7.05
CA ASN A 56 17.54 11.56 6.68
C ASN A 56 16.03 11.91 6.67
N SER A 57 15.60 12.76 7.61
CA SER A 57 14.19 13.14 7.79
C SER A 57 13.58 13.86 6.58
N ALA A 58 14.32 14.75 5.92
CA ALA A 58 13.86 15.44 4.71
C ALA A 58 13.63 14.45 3.56
N LYS A 59 14.51 13.45 3.43
CA LYS A 59 14.39 12.37 2.46
C LYS A 59 13.19 11.47 2.78
N ALA A 60 12.97 11.15 4.06
CA ALA A 60 11.81 10.38 4.51
C ALA A 60 10.50 11.11 4.18
N ALA A 61 10.39 12.40 4.49
CA ALA A 61 9.24 13.23 4.16
C ALA A 61 8.99 13.30 2.65
N LYS A 62 10.05 13.45 1.84
CA LYS A 62 9.95 13.42 0.38
C LYS A 62 9.39 12.09 -0.13
N VAL A 63 9.88 10.96 0.39
CA VAL A 63 9.42 9.61 0.02
C VAL A 63 7.96 9.41 0.44
N GLN A 64 7.56 9.90 1.61
CA GLN A 64 6.17 9.86 2.05
C GLN A 64 5.25 10.61 1.07
N THR A 65 5.65 11.80 0.63
CA THR A 65 4.91 12.57 -0.39
C THR A 65 4.84 11.81 -1.72
N ILE A 66 5.93 11.17 -2.16
CA ILE A 66 5.95 10.36 -3.39
C ILE A 66 4.93 9.21 -3.30
N ILE A 67 4.90 8.48 -2.18
CA ILE A 67 3.95 7.37 -1.96
C ILE A 67 2.51 7.88 -1.90
N ALA A 68 2.25 8.96 -1.15
CA ALA A 68 0.92 9.54 -1.03
C ALA A 68 0.38 10.01 -2.39
N THR A 69 1.22 10.67 -3.18
CA THR A 69 0.89 11.14 -4.53
C THR A 69 0.47 9.99 -5.43
N GLN A 70 1.21 8.86 -5.41
CA GLN A 70 0.84 7.68 -6.21
C GLN A 70 -0.55 7.13 -5.82
N TYR A 71 -0.88 7.11 -4.52
CA TYR A 71 -2.22 6.73 -4.08
C TYR A 71 -3.30 7.66 -4.62
N PHE A 72 -3.08 8.98 -4.56
CA PHE A 72 -4.02 9.96 -5.09
C PHE A 72 -4.20 9.82 -6.60
N ASP A 73 -3.11 9.71 -7.35
CA ASP A 73 -3.12 9.60 -8.80
C ASP A 73 -3.88 8.34 -9.27
N LEU A 74 -3.60 7.18 -8.65
CA LEU A 74 -4.32 5.94 -8.93
C LEU A 74 -5.81 6.06 -8.60
N ASN A 75 -6.14 6.69 -7.45
CA ASN A 75 -7.52 6.90 -7.03
C ASN A 75 -8.30 7.74 -8.04
N GLN A 76 -7.70 8.81 -8.57
CA GLN A 76 -8.34 9.65 -9.59
C GLN A 76 -8.62 8.87 -10.88
N VAL A 77 -7.66 8.05 -11.34
CA VAL A 77 -7.86 7.18 -12.52
C VAL A 77 -9.07 6.26 -12.31
N TYR A 78 -9.19 5.65 -11.13
CA TYR A 78 -10.26 4.71 -10.84
C TYR A 78 -11.62 5.34 -10.55
N ILE A 79 -11.67 6.51 -9.91
CA ILE A 79 -12.92 7.29 -9.77
C ILE A 79 -13.49 7.63 -11.15
N LEU A 80 -12.64 8.08 -12.08
CA LEU A 80 -13.06 8.41 -13.45
C LEU A 80 -13.55 7.16 -14.19
N ARG A 81 -12.82 6.05 -14.09
CA ARG A 81 -13.27 4.76 -14.64
C ARG A 81 -14.65 4.38 -14.10
N ASP A 82 -14.85 4.42 -12.79
CA ASP A 82 -16.09 3.96 -12.16
C ASP A 82 -17.29 4.83 -12.54
N LYS A 83 -17.06 6.15 -12.68
CA LYS A 83 -18.06 7.08 -13.22
C LYS A 83 -18.45 6.73 -14.65
N GLU A 84 -17.48 6.47 -15.52
CA GLU A 84 -17.73 6.10 -16.92
C GLU A 84 -18.42 4.74 -17.05
N LEU A 85 -18.00 3.74 -16.26
CA LEU A 85 -18.63 2.42 -16.24
C LEU A 85 -20.08 2.49 -15.77
N LYS A 86 -20.37 3.33 -14.76
CA LYS A 86 -21.74 3.57 -14.30
C LYS A 86 -22.59 4.19 -15.42
N ALA A 87 -22.11 5.26 -16.05
CA ALA A 87 -22.82 5.91 -17.15
C ALA A 87 -23.04 4.96 -18.34
N LEU A 88 -22.05 4.12 -18.67
CA LEU A 88 -22.17 3.13 -19.74
C LEU A 88 -23.22 2.05 -19.42
N LYS A 89 -23.29 1.62 -18.17
CA LYS A 89 -24.28 0.63 -17.70
C LYS A 89 -25.70 1.20 -17.79
N GLU A 90 -25.88 2.45 -17.39
CA GLU A 90 -27.17 3.16 -17.38
C GLU A 90 -27.63 3.61 -18.78
N ASN A 91 -26.73 3.65 -19.76
CA ASN A 91 -27.08 4.05 -21.13
C ASN A 91 -27.89 2.96 -21.86
N SER A 92 -29.21 3.14 -21.96
CA SER A 92 -30.12 2.23 -22.68
C SER A 92 -30.08 2.39 -24.21
N ASN A 93 -29.45 3.44 -24.73
CA ASN A 93 -29.44 3.78 -26.15
C ASN A 93 -28.33 3.07 -26.95
N LEU A 94 -27.38 2.43 -26.26
CA LEU A 94 -26.29 1.69 -26.90
C LEU A 94 -26.64 0.22 -27.09
N SER A 95 -26.32 -0.31 -28.28
CA SER A 95 -26.34 -1.75 -28.54
C SER A 95 -25.35 -2.50 -27.65
N LYS A 96 -25.53 -3.82 -27.54
CA LYS A 96 -24.62 -4.67 -26.75
C LYS A 96 -23.17 -4.57 -27.25
N ASP A 97 -22.97 -4.59 -28.56
CA ASP A 97 -21.64 -4.51 -29.17
C ASP A 97 -21.00 -3.14 -28.92
N ALA A 98 -21.75 -2.05 -29.07
CA ALA A 98 -21.27 -0.71 -28.76
C ALA A 98 -20.89 -0.55 -27.28
N LYS A 99 -21.62 -1.21 -26.36
CA LYS A 99 -21.24 -1.27 -24.94
C LYS A 99 -19.94 -2.05 -24.72
N THR A 100 -19.77 -3.18 -25.41
CA THR A 100 -18.53 -3.96 -25.33
C THR A 100 -17.32 -3.17 -25.83
N ASP A 101 -17.44 -2.43 -26.92
CA ASP A 101 -16.34 -1.63 -27.46
C ASP A 101 -16.04 -0.42 -26.57
N SER A 102 -17.06 0.22 -26.03
CA SER A 102 -16.90 1.28 -25.03
C SER A 102 -16.20 0.77 -23.77
N LEU A 103 -16.55 -0.44 -23.29
CA LEU A 103 -15.90 -1.06 -22.14
C LEU A 103 -14.41 -1.32 -22.40
N LYS A 104 -14.05 -1.83 -23.59
CA LYS A 104 -12.64 -2.02 -23.99
C LYS A 104 -11.90 -0.69 -24.06
N ALA A 105 -12.52 0.36 -24.60
CA ALA A 105 -11.91 1.68 -24.68
C ALA A 105 -11.63 2.27 -23.28
N ILE A 106 -12.58 2.14 -22.35
CA ILE A 106 -12.40 2.54 -20.95
C ILE A 106 -11.25 1.76 -20.33
N GLN A 107 -11.23 0.44 -20.50
CA GLN A 107 -10.17 -0.43 -19.96
C GLN A 107 -8.79 -0.05 -20.50
N ASN A 108 -8.65 0.11 -21.82
CA ASN A 108 -7.39 0.49 -22.45
C ASN A 108 -6.90 1.87 -21.96
N ARG A 109 -7.80 2.85 -21.81
CA ARG A 109 -7.45 4.18 -21.29
C ARG A 109 -6.93 4.10 -19.85
N VAL A 110 -7.60 3.31 -19.01
CA VAL A 110 -7.17 3.07 -17.62
C VAL A 110 -5.81 2.38 -17.59
N ASP A 111 -5.60 1.34 -18.39
CA ASP A 111 -4.34 0.59 -18.40
C ASP A 111 -3.17 1.48 -18.86
N LEU A 112 -3.36 2.31 -19.88
CA LEU A 112 -2.35 3.28 -20.31
C LEU A 112 -2.02 4.30 -19.22
N ALA A 113 -3.04 4.82 -18.53
CA ALA A 113 -2.85 5.78 -17.44
C ALA A 113 -2.11 5.16 -16.26
N VAL A 114 -2.53 3.97 -15.81
CA VAL A 114 -1.90 3.23 -14.71
C VAL A 114 -0.46 2.86 -15.08
N ASN A 115 -0.19 2.34 -16.27
CA ASN A 115 1.17 2.01 -16.71
C ASN A 115 2.09 3.24 -16.74
N LYS A 116 1.58 4.39 -17.16
CA LYS A 116 2.34 5.65 -17.12
C LYS A 116 2.67 6.05 -15.67
N LEU A 117 1.69 5.97 -14.77
CA LEU A 117 1.90 6.24 -13.33
C LEU A 117 2.94 5.27 -12.75
N HIS A 118 2.80 3.97 -13.02
CA HIS A 118 3.71 2.94 -12.56
C HIS A 118 5.17 3.24 -12.94
N HIS A 119 5.45 3.46 -14.23
CA HIS A 119 6.82 3.73 -14.69
C HIS A 119 7.42 4.98 -14.03
N ASN A 120 6.63 6.06 -13.96
CA ASN A 120 7.08 7.30 -13.32
C ASN A 120 7.33 7.10 -11.82
N TYR A 121 6.46 6.37 -11.14
CA TYR A 121 6.56 6.09 -9.72
C TYR A 121 7.81 5.28 -9.39
N ILE A 122 8.04 4.16 -10.09
CA ILE A 122 9.23 3.32 -9.87
C ILE A 122 10.51 4.10 -10.15
N LYS A 123 10.58 4.85 -11.25
CA LYS A 123 11.72 5.72 -11.55
C LYS A 123 11.97 6.73 -10.44
N THR A 124 10.90 7.36 -9.93
CA THR A 124 10.99 8.36 -8.86
C THR A 124 11.45 7.74 -7.54
N LEU A 125 10.94 6.56 -7.19
CA LEU A 125 11.41 5.83 -6.01
C LEU A 125 12.89 5.47 -6.14
N GLN A 126 13.33 4.91 -7.27
CA GLN A 126 14.72 4.51 -7.51
C GLN A 126 15.70 5.70 -7.48
N ALA A 127 15.27 6.90 -7.84
CA ALA A 127 16.07 8.11 -7.71
C ALA A 127 16.29 8.54 -6.24
N ASN A 128 15.45 8.07 -5.32
CA ASN A 128 15.51 8.44 -3.90
C ASN A 128 15.86 7.25 -2.99
N LEU A 129 15.69 6.00 -3.40
CA LEU A 129 15.80 4.82 -2.53
C LEU A 129 16.73 3.79 -3.15
N ASN A 130 17.38 2.97 -2.32
CA ASN A 130 18.05 1.76 -2.82
C ASN A 130 17.03 0.66 -3.14
N ASN A 131 17.44 -0.39 -3.86
CA ASN A 131 16.55 -1.46 -4.30
C ASN A 131 15.76 -2.10 -3.14
N LYS A 132 16.40 -2.38 -2.00
CA LYS A 132 15.73 -2.96 -0.83
C LYS A 132 14.63 -2.05 -0.27
N GLN A 133 14.88 -0.74 -0.25
CA GLN A 133 13.88 0.23 0.20
C GLN A 133 12.73 0.39 -0.82
N VAL A 134 13.02 0.31 -2.12
CA VAL A 134 11.98 0.28 -3.15
C VAL A 134 11.08 -0.95 -2.97
N ASP A 135 11.65 -2.13 -2.75
CA ASP A 135 10.89 -3.34 -2.43
C ASP A 135 10.05 -3.17 -1.15
N GLY A 136 10.63 -2.57 -0.11
CA GLY A 136 9.90 -2.26 1.13
C GLY A 136 8.69 -1.33 0.92
N VAL A 137 8.79 -0.36 0.00
CA VAL A 137 7.63 0.47 -0.40
C VAL A 137 6.58 -0.39 -1.09
N LYS A 138 6.98 -1.21 -2.07
CA LYS A 138 6.06 -2.10 -2.79
C LYS A 138 5.32 -3.02 -1.84
N ASP A 139 6.05 -3.67 -0.94
CA ASP A 139 5.48 -4.55 0.09
C ASP A 139 4.53 -3.79 1.02
N GLY A 140 4.92 -2.59 1.47
CA GLY A 140 4.08 -1.73 2.29
C GLY A 140 2.76 -1.35 1.60
N MET A 141 2.79 -1.10 0.29
CA MET A 141 1.59 -0.81 -0.51
C MET A 141 0.73 -2.04 -0.79
N THR A 142 1.28 -3.25 -0.63
CA THR A 142 0.60 -4.51 -0.89
C THR A 142 0.46 -5.40 0.35
N TYR A 143 0.50 -4.79 1.55
CA TYR A 143 0.29 -5.48 2.83
C TYR A 143 1.25 -6.65 3.09
N SER A 144 2.46 -6.59 2.54
CA SER A 144 3.49 -7.65 2.63
C SER A 144 3.00 -9.03 2.18
N VAL A 145 1.96 -9.09 1.31
CA VAL A 145 1.34 -10.36 0.91
C VAL A 145 2.32 -11.27 0.17
N LEU A 146 3.30 -10.71 -0.55
CA LEU A 146 4.37 -11.48 -1.20
C LEU A 146 5.12 -12.34 -0.18
N GLU A 147 5.70 -11.71 0.85
CA GLU A 147 6.50 -12.41 1.87
C GLU A 147 5.65 -13.42 2.65
N VAL A 148 4.46 -13.01 3.10
CA VAL A 148 3.54 -13.88 3.84
C VAL A 148 3.17 -15.12 3.01
N THR A 149 2.86 -14.92 1.73
CA THR A 149 2.47 -16.02 0.84
C THR A 149 3.65 -16.92 0.53
N TYR A 150 4.83 -16.37 0.26
CA TYR A 150 6.04 -17.15 -0.01
C TYR A 150 6.39 -18.04 1.19
N ASN A 151 6.42 -17.47 2.40
CA ASN A 151 6.72 -18.21 3.62
C ASN A 151 5.70 -19.33 3.88
N ALA A 152 4.41 -19.07 3.62
CA ALA A 152 3.37 -20.10 3.74
C ALA A 152 3.62 -21.27 2.78
N TYR A 153 4.03 -21.01 1.51
CA TYR A 153 4.40 -22.08 0.59
C TYR A 153 5.62 -22.87 1.08
N MET A 154 6.65 -22.21 1.62
CA MET A 154 7.85 -22.90 2.14
C MET A 154 7.54 -23.79 3.33
N GLN A 155 6.62 -23.37 4.21
CA GLN A 155 6.20 -24.16 5.38
C GLN A 155 5.30 -25.33 4.99
N MET A 156 4.39 -25.11 4.04
CA MET A 156 3.45 -26.12 3.56
C MET A 156 4.19 -27.20 2.75
N LEU A 157 5.18 -26.81 1.95
CA LEU A 157 5.91 -27.65 1.02
C LEU A 157 7.43 -27.55 1.28
N PRO A 158 7.95 -28.21 2.33
CA PRO A 158 9.36 -28.09 2.71
C PRO A 158 10.33 -28.65 1.66
N ASP A 159 9.88 -29.63 0.86
CA ASP A 159 10.70 -30.34 -0.13
C ASP A 159 10.67 -29.69 -1.53
N LEU A 160 10.23 -28.43 -1.64
CA LEU A 160 10.31 -27.70 -2.91
C LEU A 160 11.76 -27.61 -3.40
N THR A 161 11.94 -27.87 -4.69
CA THR A 161 13.22 -27.64 -5.37
C THR A 161 13.53 -26.14 -5.48
N GLU A 162 14.79 -25.77 -5.63
CA GLU A 162 15.20 -24.37 -5.81
C GLU A 162 14.56 -23.72 -7.06
N VAL A 163 14.34 -24.50 -8.12
CA VAL A 163 13.65 -24.02 -9.33
C VAL A 163 12.19 -23.66 -9.02
N GLN A 164 11.49 -24.49 -8.27
CA GLN A 164 10.11 -24.22 -7.87
C GLN A 164 10.02 -23.02 -6.93
N LYS A 165 10.92 -22.92 -5.94
CA LYS A 165 11.01 -21.77 -5.03
C LYS A 165 11.21 -20.47 -5.80
N LYS A 166 12.16 -20.44 -6.74
CA LYS A 166 12.40 -19.29 -7.60
C LYS A 166 11.16 -18.93 -8.42
N GLN A 167 10.51 -19.92 -9.04
CA GLN A 167 9.33 -19.66 -9.87
C GLN A 167 8.15 -19.09 -9.06
N ILE A 168 7.93 -19.57 -7.83
CA ILE A 168 6.94 -19.02 -6.90
C ILE A 168 7.29 -17.57 -6.58
N MET A 169 8.56 -17.29 -6.23
CA MET A 169 9.01 -15.93 -5.94
C MET A 169 8.80 -14.99 -7.12
N ASP A 170 9.24 -15.38 -8.33
CA ASP A 170 9.09 -14.59 -9.55
C ASP A 170 7.63 -14.21 -9.80
N TRP A 171 6.70 -15.16 -9.65
CA TRP A 171 5.27 -14.90 -9.82
C TRP A 171 4.65 -14.05 -8.72
N LEU A 172 5.12 -14.17 -7.47
CA LEU A 172 4.65 -13.30 -6.40
C LEU A 172 5.20 -11.86 -6.54
N ILE A 173 6.41 -11.70 -7.07
CA ILE A 173 6.95 -10.39 -7.47
C ILE A 173 6.07 -9.79 -8.57
N GLU A 174 5.77 -10.55 -9.63
CA GLU A 174 4.88 -10.10 -10.71
C GLU A 174 3.48 -9.72 -10.17
N ALA A 175 2.93 -10.51 -9.25
CA ALA A 175 1.66 -10.20 -8.58
C ALA A 175 1.72 -8.90 -7.79
N ARG A 176 2.84 -8.64 -7.08
CA ARG A 176 3.06 -7.43 -6.31
C ARG A 176 3.10 -6.19 -7.19
N GLU A 177 3.72 -6.28 -8.38
CA GLU A 177 3.73 -5.18 -9.34
C GLU A 177 2.30 -4.78 -9.77
N HIS A 178 1.44 -5.75 -10.08
CA HIS A 178 0.04 -5.45 -10.40
C HIS A 178 -0.78 -5.01 -9.19
N ALA A 179 -0.53 -5.59 -8.02
CA ALA A 179 -1.29 -5.30 -6.81
C ALA A 179 -1.01 -3.90 -6.27
N MET A 180 0.21 -3.36 -6.40
CA MET A 180 0.50 -2.02 -5.87
C MET A 180 -0.31 -0.93 -6.58
N ASP A 181 -0.64 -1.16 -7.85
CA ASP A 181 -1.40 -0.23 -8.69
C ASP A 181 -2.92 -0.43 -8.60
N ALA A 182 -3.42 -1.47 -7.94
CA ALA A 182 -4.85 -1.72 -7.88
C ALA A 182 -5.59 -0.76 -6.94
N GLY A 183 -6.77 -0.31 -7.37
CA GLY A 183 -7.52 0.79 -6.73
C GLY A 183 -8.15 0.51 -5.36
N SER A 184 -8.19 -0.73 -4.90
CA SER A 184 -8.74 -1.08 -3.58
C SER A 184 -8.05 -2.30 -2.97
N SER A 185 -8.10 -2.43 -1.64
CA SER A 185 -7.52 -3.56 -0.91
C SER A 185 -8.00 -4.92 -1.47
N GLU A 186 -9.30 -5.04 -1.76
CA GLU A 186 -9.89 -6.23 -2.36
C GLU A 186 -9.24 -6.56 -3.71
N LYS A 187 -9.05 -5.55 -4.58
CA LYS A 187 -8.41 -5.74 -5.89
C LYS A 187 -6.91 -6.08 -5.76
N LYS A 188 -6.22 -5.55 -4.74
CA LYS A 188 -4.84 -5.95 -4.43
C LYS A 188 -4.78 -7.44 -4.09
N HIS A 189 -5.64 -7.93 -3.20
CA HIS A 189 -5.71 -9.34 -2.86
C HIS A 189 -6.15 -10.22 -4.03
N ALA A 190 -7.04 -9.74 -4.90
CA ALA A 190 -7.47 -10.46 -6.08
C ALA A 190 -6.29 -10.76 -7.05
N TRP A 191 -5.35 -9.82 -7.21
CA TRP A 191 -4.13 -10.06 -7.98
C TRP A 191 -3.29 -11.18 -7.39
N PHE A 192 -2.98 -11.14 -6.10
CA PHE A 192 -2.27 -12.26 -5.46
C PHE A 192 -3.06 -13.57 -5.53
N GLY A 193 -4.39 -13.54 -5.41
CA GLY A 193 -5.25 -14.72 -5.57
C GLY A 193 -5.11 -15.37 -6.95
N LYS A 194 -5.08 -14.57 -8.02
CA LYS A 194 -4.85 -15.04 -9.40
C LYS A 194 -3.50 -15.76 -9.52
N TYR A 195 -2.43 -15.16 -8.99
CA TYR A 195 -1.09 -15.74 -9.06
C TYR A 195 -0.92 -16.96 -8.15
N LYS A 196 -1.56 -17.01 -6.97
CA LYS A 196 -1.65 -18.22 -6.15
C LYS A 196 -2.32 -19.37 -6.89
N GLY A 197 -3.41 -19.10 -7.63
CA GLY A 197 -4.03 -20.09 -8.50
C GLY A 197 -3.07 -20.61 -9.57
N ARG A 198 -2.30 -19.71 -10.21
CA ARG A 198 -1.25 -20.06 -11.17
C ARG A 198 -0.16 -20.95 -10.54
N ILE A 199 0.32 -20.60 -9.35
CA ILE A 199 1.30 -21.37 -8.58
C ILE A 199 0.77 -22.77 -8.27
N ASN A 200 -0.46 -22.88 -7.75
CA ASN A 200 -1.06 -24.17 -7.43
C ASN A 200 -1.16 -25.08 -8.66
N ASN A 201 -1.61 -24.53 -9.79
CA ASN A 201 -1.67 -25.28 -11.05
C ASN A 201 -0.29 -25.74 -11.54
N TYR A 202 0.75 -24.93 -11.35
CA TYR A 202 2.12 -25.29 -11.69
C TYR A 202 2.65 -26.44 -10.81
N LEU A 203 2.47 -26.35 -9.49
CA LEU A 203 2.94 -27.36 -8.55
C LEU A 203 2.19 -28.69 -8.73
N SER A 204 0.86 -28.64 -8.95
CA SER A 204 0.09 -29.85 -9.25
C SER A 204 0.53 -30.53 -10.55
N LYS A 205 0.88 -29.76 -11.59
CA LYS A 205 1.46 -30.31 -12.83
C LYS A 205 2.84 -30.94 -12.61
N ALA A 206 3.58 -30.49 -11.60
CA ALA A 206 4.84 -31.10 -11.18
C ALA A 206 4.64 -32.35 -10.29
N GLY A 207 3.41 -32.84 -10.13
CA GLY A 207 3.09 -34.05 -9.36
C GLY A 207 2.85 -33.80 -7.87
N ILE A 208 2.87 -32.55 -7.39
CA ILE A 208 2.64 -32.24 -5.98
C ILE A 208 1.13 -32.30 -5.68
N ASN A 209 0.75 -33.18 -4.74
CA ASN A 209 -0.61 -33.23 -4.22
C ASN A 209 -0.84 -32.09 -3.21
N MET A 210 -1.36 -30.96 -3.71
CA MET A 210 -1.58 -29.76 -2.91
C MET A 210 -2.57 -29.97 -1.76
N LYS A 211 -3.56 -30.86 -1.93
CA LYS A 211 -4.56 -31.15 -0.88
C LYS A 211 -3.91 -31.88 0.28
N GLN A 212 -3.13 -32.93 -0.03
CA GLN A 212 -2.39 -33.67 0.99
C GLN A 212 -1.39 -32.76 1.72
N ALA A 213 -0.67 -31.92 0.98
CA ALA A 213 0.28 -30.98 1.57
C ALA A 213 -0.37 -29.99 2.55
N GLU A 214 -1.59 -29.52 2.24
CA GLU A 214 -2.36 -28.66 3.13
C GLU A 214 -2.79 -29.41 4.41
N ASP A 215 -3.26 -30.65 4.28
CA ASP A 215 -3.68 -31.49 5.41
C ASP A 215 -2.48 -31.81 6.33
N ASP A 216 -1.35 -32.20 5.76
CA ASP A 216 -0.11 -32.48 6.49
C ASP A 216 0.40 -31.22 7.20
N TRP A 217 0.34 -30.06 6.55
CA TRP A 217 0.77 -28.80 7.13
C TRP A 217 -0.10 -28.38 8.31
N LYS A 218 -1.43 -28.52 8.21
CA LYS A 218 -2.36 -28.28 9.33
C LYS A 218 -2.07 -29.21 10.51
N ALA A 219 -1.82 -30.49 10.25
CA ALA A 219 -1.45 -31.45 11.29
C ALA A 219 -0.14 -31.06 12.00
N ARG A 220 0.87 -30.57 11.26
CA ARG A 220 2.12 -30.05 11.83
C ARG A 220 1.88 -28.84 12.74
N ILE A 221 1.10 -27.85 12.28
CA ILE A 221 0.77 -26.65 13.07
C ILE A 221 0.05 -27.03 14.37
N GLU A 222 -0.92 -27.95 14.31
CA GLU A 222 -1.69 -28.38 15.47
C GLU A 222 -0.79 -29.11 16.49
N ALA A 223 0.08 -30.00 16.02
CA ALA A 223 1.05 -30.67 16.88
C ALA A 223 2.03 -29.69 17.55
N GLU A 224 2.45 -28.62 16.87
CA GLU A 224 3.31 -27.59 17.45
C GLU A 224 2.62 -26.75 18.52
N LYS A 225 1.33 -26.42 18.33
CA LYS A 225 0.54 -25.71 19.35
C LYS A 225 0.41 -26.53 20.63
N ASN A 226 0.12 -27.82 20.49
CA ASN A 226 -0.05 -28.74 21.62
C ASN A 226 1.26 -29.02 22.38
N LYS A 227 2.43 -28.80 21.77
CA LYS A 227 3.74 -28.88 22.46
C LYS A 227 4.12 -27.60 23.21
N LYS A 228 3.49 -26.47 22.88
CA LYS A 228 3.74 -25.15 23.49
C LYS A 228 2.69 -24.77 24.55
N SER A 229 1.66 -25.60 24.70
CA SER A 229 0.62 -25.49 25.72
C SER A 229 0.95 -26.42 26.89
#